data_AF-A0A1V6N627-F1
#
_entry.id   AF-A0A1V6N627-F1
#
_cell.length_a   1.000
_cell.length_b   1.000
_cell.length_c   1.000
_cell.angle_alpha   90.00
_cell.angle_beta   90.00
_cell.angle_gamma   90.00
#
_symmetry.space_group_name_H-M   'P 1'
#
loop_
_entity.id
_entity.type
_entity.pdbx_description
1 polymer ?
#
loop_
_entity_poly.entity_id
_entity_poly.type
_entity_poly.pdbx_seq_one_letter_code
_entity_poly.pdbx_strand_id
1 'polypeptide(L)'
;MLAPTTAGNELAYQNLLGSPEQPAEDIEPNIFDVRSIINCRRSKPVITLPKSTKEVSVPGTEGKLTVSDNIEIVSCGNGTTSSGIQVESGKELVDSLAVGTHLNTEFLEIKVDIAGGYSYESTVKKNSMYAMMAIDQTQFYTEMTTGEKTGDLIPEFLAAVEKLPPWGETDAAKSAYETFFDN
;
A
#
# COMPACT_ATOMS: atom_id res chain seq x y z
N MET A 1 -2.19 14.31 -0.05
CA MET A 1 -1.40 14.47 -1.29
C MET A 1 -2.35 14.36 -2.47
N LEU A 2 -2.46 15.39 -3.30
CA LEU A 2 -3.29 15.41 -4.50
C LEU A 2 -2.42 15.06 -5.71
N ALA A 3 -2.86 14.14 -6.56
CA ALA A 3 -2.23 13.92 -7.85
C ALA A 3 -3.02 14.72 -8.91
N PRO A 4 -2.39 15.64 -9.66
CA PRO A 4 -3.09 16.30 -10.75
C PRO A 4 -3.31 15.30 -11.88
N THR A 5 -4.56 14.88 -12.10
CA THR A 5 -4.98 14.12 -13.28
C THR A 5 -5.88 14.97 -14.17
N THR A 6 -5.97 14.58 -15.44
CA THR A 6 -6.69 15.29 -16.51
C THR A 6 -8.21 15.39 -16.30
N ALA A 7 -8.76 14.84 -15.21
CA ALA A 7 -10.19 14.71 -14.94
C ALA A 7 -10.68 15.45 -13.66
N GLY A 8 -9.82 16.20 -12.96
CA GLY A 8 -10.17 16.91 -11.73
C GLY A 8 -9.32 16.48 -10.54
N ASN A 9 -9.68 16.96 -9.34
CA ASN A 9 -8.99 16.65 -8.10
C ASN A 9 -9.35 15.23 -7.63
N GLU A 10 -8.80 14.20 -8.28
CA GLU A 10 -9.01 12.81 -7.88
C GLU A 10 -8.20 12.48 -6.62
N LEU A 11 -8.76 11.65 -5.73
CA LEU A 11 -8.01 11.14 -4.60
C LEU A 11 -6.90 10.20 -5.09
N ALA A 12 -5.64 10.57 -4.84
CA ALA A 12 -4.50 9.76 -5.21
C ALA A 12 -4.59 8.37 -4.55
N TYR A 13 -4.16 7.34 -5.29
CA TYR A 13 -4.00 5.97 -4.80
C TYR A 13 -5.31 5.24 -4.42
N GLN A 14 -6.48 5.77 -4.76
CA GLN A 14 -7.75 5.06 -4.55
C GLN A 14 -7.82 3.71 -5.29
N ASN A 15 -7.07 3.56 -6.37
CA ASN A 15 -6.90 2.31 -7.13
C ASN A 15 -6.10 1.23 -6.39
N LEU A 16 -5.41 1.57 -5.30
CA LEU A 16 -4.74 0.59 -4.44
C LEU A 16 -5.74 -0.12 -3.50
N LEU A 17 -6.91 0.45 -3.27
CA LEU A 17 -7.95 -0.19 -2.46
C LEU A 17 -8.42 -1.47 -3.16
N GLY A 18 -8.43 -2.57 -2.41
CA GLY A 18 -8.78 -3.88 -2.96
C GLY A 18 -7.71 -4.49 -3.86
N SER A 19 -6.47 -4.00 -3.83
CA SER A 19 -5.31 -4.65 -4.45
C SER A 19 -4.50 -5.43 -3.40
N PRO A 20 -3.92 -6.59 -3.76
CA PRO A 20 -3.03 -7.32 -2.88
C PRO A 20 -1.73 -6.55 -2.68
N GLU A 21 -1.14 -6.68 -1.50
CA GLU A 21 0.19 -6.14 -1.22
C GLU A 21 1.24 -7.17 -1.63
N GLN A 22 1.90 -6.94 -2.77
CA GLN A 22 3.05 -7.73 -3.19
C GLN A 22 4.24 -6.82 -3.51
N PRO A 23 5.43 -7.09 -2.94
CA PRO A 23 6.64 -6.40 -3.33
C PRO A 23 7.03 -6.76 -4.77
N ALA A 24 7.46 -5.78 -5.57
CA ALA A 24 8.16 -6.09 -6.80
C ALA A 24 9.56 -6.59 -6.47
N GLU A 25 9.84 -7.86 -6.76
CA GLU A 25 11.12 -8.52 -6.47
C GLU A 25 12.35 -7.88 -7.16
N ASP A 26 12.13 -7.07 -8.22
CA ASP A 26 13.18 -6.50 -9.06
C ASP A 26 13.41 -4.99 -8.89
N ILE A 27 12.71 -4.34 -7.96
CA ILE A 27 12.80 -2.88 -7.80
C ILE A 27 13.25 -2.54 -6.38
N GLU A 28 14.43 -1.93 -6.28
CA GLU A 28 14.93 -1.36 -5.03
C GLU A 28 14.32 0.03 -4.83
N PRO A 29 13.39 0.21 -3.86
CA PRO A 29 12.74 1.49 -3.66
C PRO A 29 13.68 2.48 -2.98
N ASN A 30 13.52 3.77 -3.27
CA ASN A 30 14.14 4.80 -2.48
C ASN A 30 13.33 5.06 -1.20
N ILE A 31 13.89 4.74 -0.03
CA ILE A 31 13.23 4.94 1.28
C ILE A 31 12.91 6.41 1.58
N PHE A 32 13.62 7.35 0.95
CA PHE A 32 13.41 8.78 1.12
C PHE A 32 12.38 9.35 0.13
N ASP A 33 11.82 8.53 -0.77
CA ASP A 33 10.74 8.92 -1.67
C ASP A 33 9.57 7.94 -1.55
N VAL A 34 8.51 8.37 -0.84
CA VAL A 34 7.31 7.53 -0.65
C VAL A 34 6.67 7.10 -1.96
N ARG A 35 6.81 7.90 -3.03
CA ARG A 35 6.29 7.53 -4.36
C ARG A 35 7.09 6.37 -4.94
N SER A 36 8.39 6.31 -4.67
CA SER A 36 9.22 5.17 -5.04
C SER A 36 8.69 3.90 -4.36
N ILE A 37 8.39 3.96 -3.07
CA ILE A 37 7.87 2.81 -2.31
C ILE A 37 6.51 2.37 -2.86
N ILE A 38 5.58 3.31 -3.07
CA ILE A 38 4.24 3.00 -3.58
C ILE A 38 4.30 2.42 -5.01
N ASN A 39 5.15 2.98 -5.88
CA ASN A 39 5.30 2.52 -7.27
C ASN A 39 6.03 1.17 -7.40
N CYS A 40 6.75 0.72 -6.37
CA CYS A 40 7.37 -0.60 -6.34
C CYS A 40 6.39 -1.73 -6.00
N ARG A 41 5.13 -1.41 -5.69
CA ARG A 41 4.11 -2.43 -5.41
C ARG A 41 3.57 -3.03 -6.72
N ARG A 42 3.49 -4.36 -6.79
CA ARG A 42 2.66 -5.03 -7.78
C ARG A 42 1.22 -5.01 -7.28
N SER A 43 0.40 -4.09 -7.79
CA SER A 43 -1.02 -4.01 -7.45
C SER A 43 -1.87 -4.36 -8.68
N LYS A 44 -2.21 -5.64 -8.83
CA LYS A 44 -3.34 -6.00 -9.71
C LYS A 44 -4.62 -5.88 -8.86
N PRO A 45 -5.56 -4.99 -9.22
CA PRO A 45 -6.78 -4.83 -8.44
C PRO A 45 -7.55 -6.15 -8.41
N VAL A 46 -7.97 -6.60 -7.23
CA VAL A 46 -8.80 -7.80 -7.06
C VAL A 46 -10.28 -7.43 -7.04
N ILE A 47 -10.60 -6.20 -6.62
CA ILE A 47 -11.96 -5.67 -6.58
C ILE A 47 -12.12 -4.61 -7.67
N THR A 48 -13.25 -4.66 -8.39
CA THR A 48 -13.57 -3.65 -9.41
C THR A 48 -14.06 -2.38 -8.73
N LEU A 49 -13.40 -1.25 -9.00
CA LEU A 49 -13.98 0.06 -8.67
C LEU A 49 -15.04 0.44 -9.73
N PRO A 50 -16.25 0.85 -9.32
CA PRO A 50 -17.27 1.31 -10.24
C PRO A 50 -16.79 2.55 -10.98
N LYS A 51 -17.21 2.69 -12.25
CA LYS A 51 -16.92 3.87 -13.08
C LYS A 51 -17.65 5.13 -12.59
N SER A 52 -18.68 4.98 -11.75
CA SER A 52 -19.41 6.08 -11.18
C SER A 52 -18.64 6.68 -10.00
N THR A 53 -18.67 8.01 -9.92
CA THR A 53 -17.91 8.78 -8.96
C THR A 53 -18.78 9.82 -8.28
N LYS A 54 -18.43 10.15 -7.04
CA LYS A 54 -19.02 11.21 -6.24
C LYS A 54 -17.99 12.25 -5.86
N GLU A 55 -18.45 13.47 -5.60
CA GLU A 55 -17.62 14.52 -5.01
C GLU A 55 -17.70 14.49 -3.49
N VAL A 56 -16.55 14.56 -2.83
CA VAL A 56 -16.42 14.52 -1.37
C VAL A 56 -15.55 15.66 -0.89
N SER A 57 -15.93 16.29 0.23
CA SER A 57 -15.08 17.28 0.89
C SER A 57 -14.18 16.57 1.88
N VAL A 58 -12.87 16.84 1.81
CA VAL A 58 -11.88 16.22 2.69
C VAL A 58 -11.26 17.29 3.60
N PRO A 59 -11.03 16.98 4.89
CA PRO A 59 -10.32 17.89 5.78
C PRO A 59 -8.96 18.29 5.21
N GLY A 60 -8.61 19.57 5.32
CA GLY A 60 -7.29 20.07 4.90
C GLY A 60 -7.13 20.36 3.40
N THR A 61 -8.15 20.15 2.56
CA THR A 61 -8.11 20.50 1.12
C THR A 61 -9.05 21.65 0.78
N GLU A 62 -8.55 22.64 0.04
CA GLU A 62 -9.35 23.71 -0.55
C GLU A 62 -10.07 23.21 -1.82
N GLY A 63 -11.04 22.32 -1.66
CA GLY A 63 -11.82 21.79 -2.78
C GLY A 63 -12.50 20.47 -2.47
N LYS A 64 -13.44 20.10 -3.33
CA LYS A 64 -13.98 18.75 -3.36
C LYS A 64 -13.06 17.84 -4.17
N LEU A 65 -12.95 16.60 -3.72
CA LEU A 65 -12.26 15.54 -4.43
C LEU A 65 -13.26 14.61 -5.10
N THR A 66 -12.86 14.01 -6.20
CA THR A 66 -13.64 12.97 -6.87
C THR A 66 -13.17 11.60 -6.41
N VAL A 67 -14.10 10.76 -5.96
CA VAL A 67 -13.85 9.37 -5.52
C VAL A 67 -14.88 8.43 -6.12
N SER A 68 -14.55 7.14 -6.26
CA SER A 68 -15.54 6.13 -6.64
C SER A 68 -16.70 6.03 -5.64
N ASP A 69 -17.90 5.71 -6.11
CA ASP A 69 -19.11 5.70 -5.26
C ASP A 69 -19.02 4.74 -4.06
N ASN A 70 -18.30 3.64 -4.24
CA ASN A 70 -18.05 2.61 -3.24
C ASN A 70 -16.90 2.92 -2.29
N ILE A 71 -16.31 4.11 -2.35
CA ILE A 71 -15.28 4.54 -1.40
C ILE A 71 -15.94 5.47 -0.39
N GLU A 72 -15.78 5.16 0.88
CA GLU A 72 -16.15 6.04 1.99
C GLU A 72 -14.91 6.75 2.53
N ILE A 73 -15.05 8.04 2.83
CA ILE A 73 -14.03 8.82 3.51
C ILE A 73 -14.48 8.97 4.95
N VAL A 74 -13.71 8.39 5.85
CA VAL A 74 -13.96 8.52 7.28
C VAL A 74 -13.01 9.58 7.83
N SER A 75 -13.60 10.66 8.36
CA SER A 75 -12.84 11.72 9.01
C SER A 75 -12.49 11.31 10.43
N CYS A 76 -11.20 11.35 10.77
CA CYS A 76 -10.71 11.01 12.11
C CYS A 76 -10.50 12.24 13.00
N GLY A 77 -10.76 13.44 12.47
CA GLY A 77 -10.44 14.70 13.13
C GLY A 77 -8.97 15.10 12.97
N ASN A 78 -8.57 16.17 13.68
CA ASN A 78 -7.20 16.66 13.65
C ASN A 78 -6.46 16.21 14.91
N GLY A 79 -5.52 15.29 14.77
CA GLY A 79 -4.64 14.87 15.86
C GLY A 79 -3.32 14.34 15.33
N THR A 80 -2.22 14.82 15.90
CA THR A 80 -0.93 14.13 15.76
C THR A 80 -1.00 12.89 16.65
N THR A 81 -0.95 11.73 16.01
CA THR A 81 -1.04 10.41 16.63
C THR A 81 0.31 10.01 17.22
N SER A 82 1.41 10.34 16.54
CA SER A 82 2.76 10.13 17.05
C SER A 82 3.78 11.09 16.45
N SER A 83 4.88 11.32 17.16
CA SER A 83 6.06 12.00 16.61
C SER A 83 7.32 11.45 17.25
N GLY A 84 8.35 11.19 16.45
CA GLY A 84 9.62 10.67 16.95
C GLY A 84 10.82 11.14 16.14
N ILE A 85 12.00 11.04 16.76
CA ILE A 85 13.29 11.09 16.08
C ILE A 85 14.09 9.83 16.43
N GLN A 86 14.58 9.13 15.41
CA GLN A 86 15.44 7.95 15.54
C GLN A 86 16.72 8.17 14.75
N VAL A 87 17.85 7.83 15.36
CA VAL A 87 19.17 8.02 14.75
C VAL A 87 19.86 6.67 14.65
N GLU A 88 20.20 6.27 13.43
CA GLU A 88 20.80 4.97 13.13
C GLU A 88 21.95 5.13 12.15
N SER A 89 22.92 4.22 12.22
CA SER A 89 23.87 4.07 11.12
C SER A 89 23.17 3.51 9.89
N GLY A 90 23.72 3.78 8.70
CA GLY A 90 23.14 3.29 7.46
C GLY A 90 23.09 1.76 7.39
N LYS A 91 23.98 1.07 8.10
CA LYS A 91 23.91 -0.39 8.26
C LYS A 91 22.71 -0.81 9.11
N GLU A 92 22.55 -0.22 10.29
CA GLU A 92 21.42 -0.52 11.18
C GLU A 92 20.08 -0.20 10.52
N LEU A 93 20.01 0.89 9.76
CA LEU A 93 18.81 1.29 9.02
C LEU A 93 18.40 0.25 7.97
N VAL A 94 19.35 -0.22 7.15
CA VAL A 94 19.08 -1.26 6.15
C VAL A 94 18.67 -2.57 6.81
N ASP A 95 19.36 -2.98 7.87
CA ASP A 95 19.06 -4.21 8.60
C ASP A 95 17.65 -4.15 9.24
N SER A 96 17.30 -3.02 9.86
CA SER A 96 15.97 -2.79 10.47
C SER A 96 14.83 -2.82 9.45
N LEU A 97 15.07 -2.31 8.24
CA LEU A 97 14.09 -2.29 7.15
C LEU A 97 13.96 -3.65 6.46
N ALA A 98 15.06 -4.40 6.31
CA ALA A 98 15.06 -5.70 5.64
C ALA A 98 14.36 -6.80 6.44
N VAL A 99 14.44 -6.76 7.77
CA VAL A 99 13.84 -7.78 8.66
C VAL A 99 12.38 -7.42 9.02
N GLY A 100 11.92 -6.22 8.68
CA GLY A 100 10.56 -5.74 9.01
C GLY A 100 10.29 -5.61 10.51
N THR A 101 11.32 -5.76 11.36
CA THR A 101 11.10 -6.05 12.77
C THR A 101 11.12 -4.87 13.73
N HIS A 102 11.88 -3.78 13.53
CA HIS A 102 12.15 -2.88 14.67
C HIS A 102 12.31 -1.39 14.36
N LEU A 103 11.71 -0.87 13.29
CA LEU A 103 11.46 0.56 13.24
C LEU A 103 10.17 0.82 14.02
N ASN A 104 10.28 1.65 15.07
CA ASN A 104 9.17 1.99 15.95
C ASN A 104 7.98 2.38 15.05
N THR A 105 6.81 1.78 15.27
CA THR A 105 5.65 1.83 14.35
C THR A 105 5.23 3.27 14.00
N GLU A 106 5.62 4.22 14.84
CA GLU A 106 5.46 5.67 14.69
C GLU A 106 6.28 6.30 13.54
N PHE A 107 7.31 5.64 13.02
CA PHE A 107 8.16 6.14 11.92
C PHE A 107 7.85 5.56 10.55
N LEU A 108 7.12 4.45 10.54
CA LEU A 108 6.64 3.76 9.34
C LEU A 108 5.11 3.67 9.38
N GLU A 109 4.43 4.74 9.77
CA GLU A 109 2.98 4.95 9.50
C GLU A 109 2.68 5.05 7.98
N ILE A 110 3.70 4.90 7.12
CA ILE A 110 3.51 4.16 5.88
C ILE A 110 3.37 2.68 6.28
N LYS A 111 2.22 2.29 6.84
CA LYS A 111 1.77 0.89 6.90
C LYS A 111 1.45 0.42 5.46
N VAL A 112 2.46 0.44 4.61
CA VAL A 112 2.67 -0.72 3.75
C VAL A 112 3.00 -1.81 4.75
N ASP A 113 2.34 -2.96 4.73
CA ASP A 113 2.94 -4.12 5.38
C ASP A 113 4.22 -4.41 4.59
N ILE A 114 5.32 -3.74 4.95
CA ILE A 114 6.68 -3.96 4.43
C ILE A 114 7.21 -5.29 5.00
N ALA A 115 6.34 -6.30 5.09
CA ALA A 115 6.71 -7.70 5.17
C ALA A 115 7.25 -8.21 3.83
N GLY A 116 7.20 -7.37 2.78
CA GLY A 116 7.88 -7.61 1.51
C GLY A 116 9.32 -7.14 1.57
N GLY A 117 10.26 -8.08 1.78
CA GLY A 117 11.70 -7.83 1.93
C GLY A 117 12.39 -7.12 0.75
N TYR A 118 12.17 -5.82 0.60
CA TYR A 118 12.91 -4.98 -0.34
C TYR A 118 14.37 -4.78 0.12
N SER A 119 15.29 -4.81 -0.84
CA SER A 119 16.66 -4.35 -0.62
C SER A 119 16.72 -2.81 -0.71
N TYR A 120 17.25 -2.18 0.34
CA TYR A 120 17.51 -0.73 0.39
C TYR A 120 19.01 -0.41 0.35
N GLU A 121 19.85 -1.39 0.01
CA GLU A 121 21.30 -1.27 0.08
C GLU A 121 21.87 -0.20 -0.86
N SER A 122 21.24 0.00 -2.02
CA SER A 122 21.70 0.97 -3.03
C SER A 122 21.40 2.42 -2.67
N THR A 123 20.42 2.66 -1.81
CA THR A 123 19.96 4.01 -1.44
C THR A 123 20.61 4.53 -0.17
N VAL A 124 21.11 3.64 0.68
CA VAL A 124 21.68 3.97 1.99
C VAL A 124 23.20 3.74 2.01
N LYS A 125 23.95 4.77 2.39
CA LYS A 125 25.39 4.63 2.63
C LYS A 125 25.60 3.98 3.99
N LYS A 126 25.98 2.70 4.00
CA LYS A 126 26.20 1.90 5.22
C LYS A 126 27.12 2.57 6.26
N ASN A 127 28.07 3.39 5.82
CA ASN A 127 29.05 4.09 6.67
C ASN A 127 28.63 5.51 7.08
N SER A 128 27.36 5.89 6.92
CA SER A 128 26.83 7.21 7.28
C SER A 128 25.82 7.11 8.42
N MET A 129 25.62 8.21 9.16
CA MET A 129 24.57 8.32 10.17
C MET A 129 23.34 8.98 9.55
N TYR A 130 22.16 8.46 9.88
CA TYR A 130 20.87 8.95 9.42
C TYR A 130 20.00 9.30 10.62
N ALA A 131 19.34 10.45 10.55
CA ALA A 131 18.30 10.82 11.49
C ALA A 131 16.96 10.74 10.74
N MET A 132 16.09 9.86 11.19
CA MET A 132 14.71 9.76 10.74
C MET A 132 13.84 10.56 11.68
N MET A 133 12.99 11.41 11.11
CA MET A 133 11.99 12.15 11.84
C MET A 133 10.64 11.77 11.24
N ALA A 134 9.71 11.38 12.10
CA ALA A 134 8.35 11.08 11.69
C ALA A 134 7.37 11.88 12.53
N ILE A 135 6.36 12.39 11.84
CA ILE A 135 5.17 12.99 12.43
C ILE A 135 4.02 12.31 11.72
N ASP A 136 3.25 11.54 12.46
CA ASP A 136 2.02 10.97 11.96
C ASP A 136 0.83 11.84 12.34
N GLN A 137 0.00 12.10 11.34
CA GLN A 137 -1.23 12.86 11.48
C GLN A 137 -2.27 12.25 10.54
N THR A 138 -3.09 11.36 11.08
CA THR A 138 -4.25 10.84 10.35
C THR A 138 -5.39 11.85 10.39
N GLN A 139 -5.64 12.54 9.27
CA GLN A 139 -6.77 13.47 9.12
C GLN A 139 -8.05 12.77 8.65
N PHE A 140 -7.90 11.76 7.80
CA PHE A 140 -8.95 10.90 7.29
C PHE A 140 -8.34 9.60 6.78
N TYR A 141 -9.16 8.55 6.66
CA TYR A 141 -8.82 7.36 5.90
C TYR A 141 -9.93 7.04 4.90
N THR A 142 -9.63 6.18 3.94
CA THR A 142 -10.60 5.69 2.96
C THR A 142 -10.82 4.21 3.12
N GLU A 143 -12.08 3.80 3.06
CA GLU A 143 -12.47 2.40 3.07
C GLU A 143 -13.39 2.08 1.91
N MET A 144 -13.41 0.82 1.49
CA MET A 144 -14.34 0.35 0.48
C MET A 144 -15.63 -0.12 1.17
N THR A 145 -16.77 0.33 0.68
CA THR A 145 -18.10 -0.13 1.11
C THR A 145 -18.58 -1.36 0.33
N THR A 146 -17.68 -1.94 -0.49
CA THR A 146 -17.88 -3.12 -1.35
C THR A 146 -16.70 -4.07 -1.21
N GLY A 147 -16.82 -5.31 -1.66
CA GLY A 147 -15.78 -6.35 -1.52
C GLY A 147 -16.21 -7.56 -0.71
N GLU A 148 -17.43 -7.54 -0.16
CA GLU A 148 -18.01 -8.66 0.59
C GLU A 148 -18.71 -9.69 -0.32
N LYS A 149 -18.92 -9.36 -1.60
CA LYS A 149 -19.65 -10.20 -2.55
C LYS A 149 -18.75 -10.64 -3.70
N THR A 150 -18.95 -11.87 -4.16
CA THR A 150 -18.23 -12.44 -5.33
C THR A 150 -18.38 -11.58 -6.58
N GLY A 151 -19.51 -10.88 -6.74
CA GLY A 151 -19.77 -9.98 -7.87
C GLY A 151 -18.93 -8.69 -7.88
N ASP A 152 -18.22 -8.40 -6.80
CA ASP A 152 -17.32 -7.24 -6.70
C ASP A 152 -15.91 -7.58 -7.21
N LEU A 153 -15.57 -8.87 -7.29
CA LEU A 153 -14.26 -9.34 -7.75
C LEU A 153 -14.09 -9.10 -9.26
N ILE A 154 -12.86 -8.77 -9.68
CA ILE A 154 -12.56 -8.69 -11.11
C ILE A 154 -12.73 -10.07 -11.76
N PRO A 155 -13.28 -10.16 -12.98
CA PRO A 155 -13.52 -11.44 -13.66
C PRO A 155 -12.28 -12.31 -13.80
N GLU A 156 -11.11 -11.70 -14.01
CA GLU A 156 -9.84 -12.40 -14.17
C GLU A 156 -9.40 -13.09 -12.88
N PHE A 157 -9.59 -12.44 -11.72
CA PHE A 157 -9.29 -13.03 -10.41
C PHE A 157 -10.24 -14.19 -10.13
N LEU A 158 -11.54 -14.00 -10.37
CA LEU A 158 -12.52 -15.07 -10.19
C LEU A 158 -12.20 -16.29 -11.07
N ALA A 159 -11.89 -16.07 -12.34
CA ALA A 159 -11.52 -17.12 -13.28
C ALA A 159 -10.19 -17.81 -12.90
N ALA A 160 -9.27 -17.11 -12.22
CA ALA A 160 -8.04 -17.70 -11.70
C ALA A 160 -8.34 -18.59 -10.48
N VAL A 161 -9.19 -18.14 -9.57
CA VAL A 161 -9.63 -18.92 -8.39
C VAL A 161 -10.38 -20.18 -8.82
N GLU A 162 -11.26 -20.10 -9.81
CA GLU A 162 -12.02 -21.25 -10.33
C GLU A 162 -11.14 -22.35 -10.96
N LYS A 163 -9.91 -22.01 -11.37
CA LYS A 163 -8.95 -22.97 -11.92
C LYS A 163 -8.14 -23.68 -10.85
N LEU A 164 -8.22 -23.24 -9.59
CA LEU A 164 -7.48 -23.88 -8.51
C LEU A 164 -8.04 -25.28 -8.24
N PRO A 165 -7.17 -26.30 -8.15
CA PRO A 165 -7.60 -27.63 -7.74
C PRO A 165 -8.07 -27.59 -6.28
N PRO A 166 -8.89 -28.56 -5.83
CA PRO A 166 -9.19 -28.71 -4.41
C PRO A 166 -7.90 -28.76 -3.59
N TRP A 167 -7.89 -28.05 -2.46
CA TRP A 167 -6.74 -28.07 -1.55
C TRP A 167 -6.39 -29.51 -1.14
N GLY A 168 -5.11 -29.84 -1.20
CA GLY A 168 -4.59 -31.14 -0.82
C GLY A 168 -3.07 -31.17 -0.87
N GLU A 169 -2.46 -32.18 -0.26
CA GLU A 169 -1.01 -32.30 -0.12
C GLU A 169 -0.30 -32.81 -1.39
N THR A 170 -0.99 -32.87 -2.53
CA THR A 170 -0.36 -33.29 -3.78
C THR A 170 0.55 -32.18 -4.32
N ASP A 171 1.70 -32.56 -4.87
CA ASP A 171 2.64 -31.60 -5.48
C ASP A 171 1.96 -30.74 -6.55
N ALA A 172 1.03 -31.32 -7.32
CA ALA A 172 0.27 -30.59 -8.33
C ALA A 172 -0.65 -29.51 -7.74
N ALA A 173 -1.34 -29.81 -6.63
CA ALA A 173 -2.13 -28.80 -5.92
C ALA A 173 -1.21 -27.73 -5.35
N LYS A 174 -0.12 -28.12 -4.68
CA LYS A 174 0.83 -27.17 -4.09
C LYS A 174 1.39 -26.19 -5.13
N SER A 175 1.89 -26.67 -6.28
CA SER A 175 2.39 -25.80 -7.34
C SER A 175 1.33 -24.92 -7.98
N ALA A 176 0.08 -25.38 -8.08
CA ALA A 176 -1.02 -24.55 -8.59
C ALA A 176 -1.34 -23.37 -7.64
N TYR A 177 -1.33 -23.62 -6.33
CA TYR A 177 -1.51 -22.57 -5.33
C TYR A 177 -0.30 -21.63 -5.25
N GLU A 178 0.94 -22.15 -5.28
CA GLU A 178 2.16 -21.33 -5.37
C GLU A 178 2.09 -20.38 -6.58
N THR A 179 1.80 -20.92 -7.77
CA THR A 179 1.65 -20.10 -9.00
C THR A 179 0.54 -19.06 -8.87
N PHE A 180 -0.57 -19.38 -8.22
CA PHE A 180 -1.67 -18.44 -8.03
C PHE A 180 -1.28 -17.27 -7.11
N PHE A 181 -0.55 -17.54 -6.02
CA PHE A 181 -0.12 -16.51 -5.09
C PHE A 181 1.08 -15.69 -5.58
N ASP A 182 1.87 -16.22 -6.52
CA ASP A 182 3.02 -15.49 -7.11
C ASP A 182 2.61 -14.49 -8.22
N ASN A 183 1.34 -14.51 -8.67
CA ASN A 183 0.84 -13.75 -9.83
C ASN A 183 -0.17 -12.66 -9.48
#